data_AF-K7N240-F1
#
_entry.id   AF-K7N240-F1
#
_cell.length_a   1.000
_cell.length_b   1.000
_cell.length_c   1.000
_cell.angle_alpha   90.00
_cell.angle_beta   90.00
_cell.angle_gamma   90.00
#
_symmetry.space_group_name_H-M   'P 1'
#
loop_
_entity.id
_entity.type
_entity.pdbx_description
1 polymer ?
#
loop_
_entity_poly.entity_id
_entity_poly.type
_entity_poly.pdbx_seq_one_letter_code
_entity_poly.pdbx_strand_id
1 'polypeptide(L)'
;MKCAAIGNGLFTQTTPEVHRIVPENDHNLPIVKIVYEDLQAQYQSSLTAAVIAFNSKRKHASYVVLGYLVEELRDMVMYKTFCKDLEDANIFIGSLIFVEELALKIKAAMEKERERLDAVLVFPSMDEVMRLNKLGSFSMSQLRQSNNPFFHLIIHFYVKQQYSMWSFISSLYAH
;
A
#
# COMPACT_ATOMS: atom_id res chain seq x y z
N MET A 1 4.20 -51.65 -10.59
CA MET A 1 4.69 -50.25 -10.66
C MET A 1 3.53 -49.34 -11.04
N LYS A 2 3.01 -48.56 -10.10
CA LYS A 2 2.23 -47.34 -10.37
C LYS A 2 2.20 -46.53 -9.08
N CYS A 3 3.30 -45.82 -8.82
CA CYS A 3 3.34 -44.82 -7.75
C CYS A 3 2.51 -43.64 -8.24
N ALA A 4 1.32 -43.46 -7.66
CA ALA A 4 0.50 -42.28 -7.86
C ALA A 4 1.21 -41.10 -7.18
N ALA A 5 1.83 -40.24 -7.99
CA ALA A 5 2.26 -38.92 -7.56
C ALA A 5 1.00 -38.11 -7.23
N ILE A 6 0.59 -38.14 -5.96
CA ILE A 6 -0.35 -37.18 -5.42
C ILE A 6 0.44 -35.89 -5.29
N GLY A 7 0.29 -35.02 -6.29
CA GLY A 7 0.86 -33.68 -6.29
C GLY A 7 0.24 -32.87 -5.16
N ASN A 8 0.82 -32.97 -3.97
CA ASN A 8 0.66 -31.95 -2.96
C ASN A 8 1.47 -30.74 -3.43
N GLY A 9 0.82 -29.89 -4.23
CA GLY A 9 1.29 -28.53 -4.48
C GLY A 9 1.65 -27.93 -3.13
N LEU A 10 2.94 -27.63 -2.96
CA LEU A 10 3.48 -26.85 -1.87
C LEU A 10 2.88 -25.44 -1.97
N PHE A 11 1.64 -25.28 -1.53
CA PHE A 11 1.15 -23.99 -1.08
C PHE A 11 1.84 -23.76 0.25
N THR A 12 2.97 -23.04 0.22
CA THR A 12 3.50 -22.39 1.41
C THR A 12 2.36 -21.53 1.96
N GLN A 13 1.70 -21.99 3.02
CA GLN A 13 0.85 -21.11 3.80
C GLN A 13 1.76 -20.09 4.44
N THR A 14 1.92 -18.94 3.80
CA THR A 14 2.51 -17.78 4.45
C THR A 14 1.47 -17.31 5.44
N THR A 15 1.80 -17.37 6.74
CA THR A 15 1.07 -16.64 7.77
C THR A 15 0.91 -15.19 7.30
N PRO A 16 -0.27 -14.56 7.42
CA PRO A 16 -0.42 -13.18 7.02
C PRO A 16 0.43 -12.30 7.93
N GLU A 17 1.59 -11.86 7.44
CA GLU A 17 2.40 -10.90 8.16
C GLU A 17 1.84 -9.52 7.82
N VAL A 18 0.90 -9.02 8.63
CA VAL A 18 0.60 -7.59 8.57
C VAL A 18 1.89 -6.86 8.92
N HIS A 19 2.53 -6.26 7.93
CA HIS A 19 3.79 -5.56 8.10
C HIS A 19 3.51 -4.16 8.68
N ARG A 20 3.40 -4.10 10.01
CA ARG A 20 3.15 -2.87 10.76
C ARG A 20 4.48 -2.24 11.16
N ILE A 21 4.69 -0.99 10.76
CA ILE A 21 5.83 -0.18 11.19
C ILE A 21 5.29 0.92 12.08
N VAL A 22 5.41 0.71 13.38
CA VAL A 22 4.96 1.65 14.41
C VAL A 22 6.19 2.18 15.13
N PRO A 23 6.55 3.47 15.00
CA PRO A 23 7.62 4.06 15.77
C PRO A 23 7.19 4.25 17.24
N GLU A 24 8.17 4.29 18.15
CA GLU A 24 7.94 4.82 19.50
C GLU A 24 7.62 6.32 19.40
N ASN A 25 6.38 6.70 19.69
CA ASN A 25 5.97 8.10 19.68
C ASN A 25 6.10 8.73 21.08
N ASP A 26 7.34 8.84 21.57
CA ASP A 26 7.64 9.39 22.90
C ASP A 26 7.54 10.93 22.96
N HIS A 27 7.50 11.60 21.80
CA HIS A 27 7.58 13.07 21.70
C HIS A 27 6.22 13.76 21.56
N ASN A 28 5.12 13.02 21.75
CA ASN A 28 3.75 13.51 21.56
C ASN A 28 3.52 14.19 20.18
N LEU A 29 4.27 13.73 19.16
CA LEU A 29 4.16 14.25 17.80
C LEU A 29 2.87 13.76 17.15
N PRO A 30 2.27 14.54 16.23
CA PRO A 30 1.12 14.06 15.47
C PRO A 30 1.49 12.79 14.69
N ILE A 31 0.61 11.79 14.75
CA ILE A 31 0.78 10.52 14.05
C ILE A 31 0.14 10.63 12.67
N VAL A 32 0.89 10.29 11.63
CA VAL A 32 0.38 10.11 10.27
C VAL A 32 0.35 8.62 9.98
N LYS A 33 -0.87 8.06 9.88
CA LYS A 33 -1.08 6.64 9.59
C LYS A 33 -1.34 6.43 8.10
N ILE A 34 -0.52 5.59 7.48
CA ILE A 34 -0.59 5.26 6.06
C ILE A 34 -0.90 3.77 5.96
N VAL A 35 -2.05 3.45 5.36
CA VAL A 35 -2.38 2.09 4.97
C VAL A 35 -2.02 1.94 3.51
N TYR A 36 -1.28 0.91 3.15
CA TYR A 36 -0.99 0.63 1.76
C TYR A 36 -1.23 -0.84 1.40
N GLU A 37 -1.59 -1.03 0.14
CA GLU A 37 -1.83 -2.31 -0.50
C GLU A 37 -0.85 -2.43 -1.69
N ASP A 38 -0.30 -3.64 -1.87
CA ASP A 38 0.87 -4.00 -2.72
C ASP A 38 2.24 -3.86 -2.05
N LEU A 39 2.51 -4.75 -1.08
CA LEU A 39 3.88 -5.04 -0.66
C LEU A 39 4.40 -6.31 -1.31
N GLN A 40 4.94 -6.24 -2.53
CA GLN A 40 5.95 -7.24 -2.87
C GLN A 40 7.03 -7.18 -1.79
N ALA A 41 7.36 -8.32 -1.16
CA ALA A 41 8.26 -8.39 0.01
C ALA A 41 9.57 -7.58 -0.18
N GLN A 42 10.05 -7.45 -1.41
CA GLN A 42 11.21 -6.64 -1.79
C GLN A 42 11.07 -5.13 -1.51
N TYR A 43 9.86 -4.55 -1.56
CA TYR A 43 9.63 -3.14 -1.27
C TYR A 43 9.47 -2.86 0.22
N GLN A 44 9.21 -3.89 1.03
CA GLN A 44 9.09 -3.78 2.49
C GLN A 44 10.34 -3.14 3.07
N SER A 45 11.52 -3.72 2.80
CA SER A 45 12.77 -3.24 3.38
C SER A 45 13.05 -1.78 3.00
N SER A 46 12.67 -1.38 1.78
CA SER A 46 12.80 0.01 1.32
C SER A 46 11.84 0.96 2.06
N LEU A 47 10.57 0.56 2.22
CA LEU A 47 9.57 1.35 2.96
C LEU A 47 9.92 1.43 4.44
N THR A 48 10.33 0.33 5.05
CA THR A 48 10.80 0.28 6.43
C THR A 48 12.00 1.20 6.64
N ALA A 49 13.01 1.10 5.79
CA ALA A 49 14.17 2.00 5.87
C ALA A 49 13.76 3.47 5.72
N ALA A 50 12.83 3.79 4.81
CA ALA A 50 12.34 5.15 4.62
C ALA A 50 11.57 5.66 5.85
N VAL A 51 10.65 4.86 6.40
CA VAL A 51 9.87 5.21 7.61
C VAL A 51 10.77 5.38 8.82
N ILE A 52 11.74 4.48 9.02
CA ILE A 52 12.75 4.61 10.07
C ILE A 52 13.56 5.90 9.87
N ALA A 53 13.98 6.21 8.64
CA ALA A 53 14.72 7.44 8.32
C ALA A 53 13.87 8.71 8.49
N PHE A 54 12.56 8.65 8.28
CA PHE A 54 11.65 9.78 8.54
C PHE A 54 11.45 9.99 10.04
N ASN A 55 11.19 8.91 10.76
CA ASN A 55 10.99 8.94 12.19
C ASN A 55 12.28 9.25 12.95
N SER A 56 13.47 8.96 12.41
CA SER A 56 14.75 9.31 13.05
C SER A 56 15.01 10.83 13.08
N LYS A 57 14.47 11.58 12.11
CA LYS A 57 14.59 13.05 12.08
C LYS A 57 13.74 13.73 13.15
N ARG A 58 12.64 13.10 13.62
CA ARG A 58 11.76 13.55 14.73
C ARG A 58 11.35 15.04 14.71
N LYS A 59 11.09 15.62 13.52
CA LYS A 59 10.86 17.09 13.42
C LYS A 59 9.40 17.54 13.39
N HIS A 60 8.51 16.76 12.78
CA HIS A 60 7.16 17.27 12.44
C HIS A 60 6.04 16.27 12.73
N ALA A 61 6.25 14.98 12.49
CA ALA A 61 5.25 13.94 12.67
C ALA A 61 5.92 12.58 12.85
N SER A 62 5.17 11.65 13.43
CA SER A 62 5.52 10.23 13.53
C SER A 62 4.72 9.45 12.48
N TYR A 63 5.40 8.74 11.60
CA TYR A 63 4.77 8.01 10.50
C TYR A 63 4.57 6.55 10.89
N VAL A 64 3.33 6.08 10.81
CA VAL A 64 2.95 4.68 10.94
C VAL A 64 2.60 4.17 9.56
N VAL A 65 3.19 3.05 9.15
CA VAL A 65 2.92 2.44 7.84
C VAL A 65 2.45 1.01 8.04
N LEU A 66 1.29 0.68 7.47
CA LEU A 66 0.68 -0.65 7.53
C LEU A 66 0.52 -1.21 6.12
N GLY A 67 1.13 -2.36 5.87
CA GLY A 67 1.09 -3.02 4.57
C GLY A 67 0.20 -4.25 4.53
N TYR A 68 -0.46 -4.42 3.37
CA TYR A 68 -1.25 -5.60 3.04
C TYR A 68 -0.87 -6.13 1.66
N LEU A 69 -0.84 -7.45 1.52
CA LEU A 69 -0.92 -8.07 0.21
C LEU A 69 -2.37 -8.06 -0.27
N VAL A 70 -2.57 -7.83 -1.57
CA VAL A 70 -3.92 -7.85 -2.15
C VAL A 70 -4.58 -9.21 -1.95
N GLU A 71 -3.82 -10.30 -2.11
CA GLU A 71 -4.30 -11.67 -1.93
C GLU A 71 -4.70 -11.98 -0.48
N GLU A 72 -4.06 -11.36 0.51
CA GLU A 72 -4.41 -11.55 1.92
C GLU A 72 -5.80 -10.99 2.23
N LEU A 73 -6.26 -9.99 1.49
CA LEU A 73 -7.61 -9.42 1.64
C LEU A 73 -8.73 -10.37 1.17
N ARG A 74 -8.38 -11.54 0.61
CA ARG A 74 -9.32 -12.66 0.42
C ARG A 74 -9.77 -13.24 1.75
N ASP A 75 -8.86 -13.30 2.72
CA ASP A 75 -9.15 -13.80 4.06
C ASP A 75 -10.01 -12.79 4.84
N MET A 76 -11.05 -13.31 5.50
CA MET A 76 -12.03 -12.47 6.19
C MET A 76 -11.43 -11.78 7.42
N VAL A 77 -10.47 -12.39 8.11
CA VAL A 77 -9.82 -11.81 9.30
C VAL A 77 -8.90 -10.68 8.88
N MET A 78 -8.14 -10.88 7.80
CA MET A 78 -7.27 -9.86 7.23
C MET A 78 -8.07 -8.68 6.67
N TYR A 79 -9.14 -8.96 5.94
CA TYR A 79 -10.03 -7.90 5.45
C TYR A 79 -10.67 -7.08 6.58
N LYS A 80 -11.07 -7.72 7.69
CA LYS A 80 -11.58 -6.99 8.88
C LYS A 80 -10.50 -6.12 9.52
N THR A 81 -9.28 -6.64 9.62
CA THR A 81 -8.13 -5.89 10.16
C THR A 81 -7.80 -4.70 9.27
N PHE A 82 -7.78 -4.89 7.95
CA PHE A 82 -7.64 -3.82 6.96
C PHE A 82 -8.72 -2.75 7.10
N CYS A 83 -10.00 -3.13 7.21
CA CYS A 83 -11.09 -2.19 7.45
C CYS A 83 -10.87 -1.40 8.74
N LYS A 84 -10.48 -2.09 9.83
CA LYS A 84 -10.23 -1.45 11.11
C LYS A 84 -9.08 -0.46 11.04
N ASP A 85 -8.03 -0.80 10.31
CA ASP A 85 -6.87 0.06 10.13
C ASP A 85 -7.13 1.24 9.20
N LEU A 86 -8.13 1.15 8.32
CA LEU A 86 -8.63 2.27 7.54
C LEU A 86 -9.44 3.28 8.36
N GLU A 87 -10.08 2.89 9.47
CA GLU A 87 -10.91 3.79 10.30
C GLU A 87 -10.12 4.95 10.92
N ASP A 88 -8.84 4.74 11.23
CA ASP A 88 -7.92 5.70 11.83
C ASP A 88 -6.76 6.08 10.89
N ALA A 89 -6.77 5.62 9.64
CA ALA A 89 -5.79 6.00 8.64
C ALA A 89 -5.93 7.48 8.23
N ASN A 90 -4.83 8.12 7.87
CA ASN A 90 -4.81 9.42 7.19
C ASN A 90 -4.77 9.24 5.68
N ILE A 91 -3.97 8.29 5.22
CA ILE A 91 -3.64 8.13 3.81
C ILE A 91 -3.78 6.66 3.42
N PHE A 92 -4.42 6.43 2.28
CA PHE A 92 -4.44 5.13 1.62
C PHE A 92 -3.61 5.17 0.33
N ILE A 93 -2.82 4.12 0.10
CA ILE A 93 -2.09 3.89 -1.15
C ILE A 93 -2.40 2.49 -1.67
N GLY A 94 -2.90 2.35 -2.89
CA GLY A 94 -3.13 1.05 -3.53
C GLY A 94 -2.56 1.03 -4.94
N SER A 95 -2.17 -0.15 -5.42
CA SER A 95 -1.67 -0.31 -6.78
C SER A 95 -1.85 -1.74 -7.28
N LEU A 96 -2.00 -1.89 -8.61
CA LEU A 96 -2.07 -3.19 -9.29
C LEU A 96 -3.24 -4.09 -8.85
N ILE A 97 -4.32 -3.49 -8.35
CA ILE A 97 -5.54 -4.22 -7.98
C ILE A 97 -6.31 -4.56 -9.26
N PHE A 98 -6.00 -5.69 -9.88
CA PHE A 98 -6.64 -6.18 -11.12
C PHE A 98 -7.62 -7.33 -10.93
N VAL A 99 -7.83 -7.77 -9.69
CA VAL A 99 -8.80 -8.82 -9.36
C VAL A 99 -10.13 -8.17 -8.97
N GLU A 100 -11.18 -8.40 -9.76
CA GLU A 100 -12.51 -7.79 -9.57
C GLU A 100 -13.08 -8.00 -8.16
N GLU A 101 -13.03 -9.24 -7.65
CA GLU A 101 -13.51 -9.55 -6.29
C GLU A 101 -12.81 -8.69 -5.21
N LEU A 102 -11.50 -8.49 -5.36
CA LEU A 102 -10.69 -7.73 -4.41
C LEU A 102 -10.86 -6.23 -4.60
N ALA A 103 -10.94 -5.77 -5.85
CA ALA A 103 -11.25 -4.38 -6.21
C ALA A 103 -12.58 -3.93 -5.57
N LEU A 104 -13.63 -4.75 -5.67
CA LEU A 104 -14.92 -4.46 -5.08
C LEU A 104 -14.89 -4.44 -3.54
N LYS A 105 -14.13 -5.35 -2.91
CA LYS A 105 -13.93 -5.36 -1.45
C LYS A 105 -13.19 -4.10 -0.98
N ILE A 106 -12.06 -3.78 -1.60
CA ILE A 106 -11.26 -2.59 -1.28
C ILE A 106 -12.10 -1.33 -1.48
N LYS A 107 -12.82 -1.24 -2.60
CA LYS A 107 -13.77 -0.14 -2.85
C LYS A 107 -14.80 -0.01 -1.73
N ALA A 108 -15.47 -1.09 -1.35
CA ALA A 108 -16.49 -1.06 -0.31
C ALA A 108 -15.94 -0.66 1.08
N ALA A 109 -14.69 -1.04 1.38
CA ALA A 109 -14.01 -0.59 2.60
C ALA A 109 -13.65 0.90 2.53
N MET A 110 -13.08 1.34 1.41
CA MET A 110 -12.63 2.71 1.21
C MET A 110 -13.76 3.71 1.05
N GLU A 111 -14.89 3.36 0.42
CA GLU A 111 -16.03 4.28 0.24
C GLU A 111 -16.56 4.82 1.58
N LYS A 112 -16.44 4.03 2.66
CA LYS A 112 -16.81 4.45 4.02
C LYS A 112 -15.90 5.53 4.58
N GLU A 113 -14.60 5.44 4.27
CA GLU A 113 -13.56 6.28 4.86
C GLU A 113 -13.05 7.37 3.91
N ARG A 114 -13.43 7.33 2.62
CA ARG A 114 -12.89 8.19 1.56
C ARG A 114 -13.00 9.68 1.89
N GLU A 115 -14.13 10.11 2.44
CA GLU A 115 -14.33 11.52 2.77
C GLU A 115 -13.51 11.97 3.99
N ARG A 116 -13.25 11.05 4.92
CA ARG A 116 -12.42 11.29 6.11
C ARG A 116 -10.93 11.26 5.81
N LEU A 117 -10.49 10.38 4.90
CA LEU A 117 -9.10 10.26 4.49
C LEU A 117 -8.59 11.58 3.87
N ASP A 118 -7.38 11.97 4.26
CA ASP A 118 -6.68 13.16 3.77
C ASP A 118 -6.27 12.96 2.30
N ALA A 119 -5.82 11.75 1.98
CA ALA A 119 -5.46 11.35 0.63
C ALA A 119 -5.71 9.86 0.36
N VAL A 120 -6.11 9.57 -0.88
CA VAL A 120 -6.30 8.26 -1.47
C VAL A 120 -5.55 8.25 -2.79
N LEU A 121 -4.53 7.41 -2.87
CA LEU A 121 -3.65 7.25 -4.01
C LEU A 121 -3.80 5.85 -4.57
N VAL A 122 -4.47 5.71 -5.70
CA VAL A 122 -4.68 4.45 -6.39
C VAL A 122 -3.98 4.55 -7.74
N PHE A 123 -2.88 3.82 -7.86
CA PHE A 123 -2.09 3.67 -9.08
C PHE A 123 -2.59 2.45 -9.88
N PRO A 124 -2.16 2.23 -11.16
CA PRO A 124 -2.91 1.46 -12.15
C PRO A 124 -3.59 0.22 -11.55
N SER A 125 -4.91 0.25 -11.54
CA SER A 125 -5.80 -0.75 -10.91
C SER A 125 -7.10 -0.77 -11.69
N MET A 126 -8.07 -1.59 -11.28
CA MET A 126 -9.41 -1.52 -11.85
C MET A 126 -10.07 -0.15 -11.64
N ASP A 127 -10.88 0.26 -12.62
CA ASP A 127 -11.56 1.56 -12.68
C ASP A 127 -12.38 1.84 -11.41
N GLU A 128 -12.97 0.81 -10.82
CA GLU A 128 -13.75 0.84 -9.59
C GLU A 128 -12.96 1.42 -8.42
N VAL A 129 -11.68 1.07 -8.31
CA VAL A 129 -10.80 1.54 -7.23
C VAL A 129 -10.15 2.86 -7.63
N MET A 130 -9.77 3.02 -8.90
CA MET A 130 -9.13 4.26 -9.38
C MET A 130 -10.03 5.49 -9.23
N ARG A 131 -11.34 5.34 -9.33
CA ARG A 131 -12.33 6.42 -9.07
C ARG A 131 -12.29 6.95 -7.64
N LEU A 132 -11.74 6.19 -6.70
CA LEU A 132 -11.63 6.58 -5.30
C LEU A 132 -10.50 7.59 -5.07
N ASN A 133 -9.58 7.75 -6.03
CA ASN A 133 -8.48 8.72 -5.95
C ASN A 133 -8.97 10.06 -5.43
N LYS A 134 -8.27 10.56 -4.42
CA LYS A 134 -8.55 11.82 -3.75
C LYS A 134 -7.23 12.36 -3.25
N LEU A 135 -6.82 13.50 -3.77
CA LEU A 135 -5.65 14.19 -3.24
C LEU A 135 -6.03 15.30 -2.23
N GLY A 136 -7.32 15.45 -1.88
CA GLY A 136 -7.77 16.52 -1.00
C GLY A 136 -7.35 17.89 -1.55
N SER A 137 -6.70 18.70 -0.72
CA SER A 137 -6.08 19.97 -1.12
C SER A 137 -4.74 19.82 -1.84
N PHE A 138 -4.15 18.62 -1.87
CA PHE A 138 -2.87 18.38 -2.54
C PHE A 138 -3.07 18.40 -4.06
N SER A 139 -2.40 19.33 -4.74
CA SER A 139 -2.24 19.24 -6.19
C SER A 139 -0.95 18.48 -6.51
N MET A 140 -0.92 17.66 -7.57
CA MET A 140 0.32 17.05 -8.09
C MET A 140 1.40 18.10 -8.41
N SER A 141 1.01 19.35 -8.72
CA SER A 141 1.95 20.46 -8.87
C SER A 141 2.63 20.82 -7.56
N GLN A 142 1.87 20.86 -6.46
CA GLN A 142 2.38 21.13 -5.11
C GLN A 142 3.22 19.95 -4.59
N LEU A 143 2.84 18.70 -4.87
CA LEU A 143 3.59 17.50 -4.49
C LEU A 143 5.01 17.48 -5.09
N ARG A 144 5.19 17.94 -6.33
CA ARG A 144 6.52 18.09 -6.95
C ARG A 144 7.34 19.24 -6.36
N GLN A 145 6.69 20.32 -5.93
CA GLN A 145 7.34 21.53 -5.42
C GLN A 145 7.63 21.47 -3.92
N SER A 146 6.92 20.62 -3.20
CA SER A 146 7.06 20.49 -1.76
C SER A 146 8.39 19.85 -1.38
N ASN A 147 9.16 20.53 -0.53
CA ASN A 147 10.33 19.95 0.14
C ASN A 147 9.96 18.95 1.25
N ASN A 148 8.69 18.53 1.35
CA ASN A 148 8.27 17.57 2.36
C ASN A 148 8.74 16.16 1.95
N PRO A 149 9.58 15.49 2.76
CA PRO A 149 10.08 14.15 2.46
C PRO A 149 8.99 13.11 2.21
N PHE A 150 7.79 13.29 2.78
CA PHE A 150 6.64 12.43 2.53
C PHE A 150 6.20 12.44 1.05
N PHE A 151 6.21 13.61 0.40
CA PHE A 151 5.86 13.69 -1.01
C PHE A 151 6.97 13.15 -1.91
N HIS A 152 8.22 13.27 -1.47
CA HIS A 152 9.32 12.55 -2.11
C HIS A 152 9.13 11.03 -2.04
N LEU A 153 8.61 10.49 -0.93
CA LEU A 153 8.26 9.07 -0.81
C LEU A 153 7.17 8.68 -1.81
N ILE A 154 6.05 9.43 -1.87
CA ILE A 154 4.96 9.16 -2.81
C ILE A 154 5.45 9.23 -4.26
N ILE A 155 6.24 10.25 -4.62
CA ILE A 155 6.80 10.39 -5.96
C ILE A 155 7.76 9.25 -6.25
N HIS A 156 8.64 8.90 -5.32
CA HIS A 156 9.58 7.79 -5.51
C HIS A 156 8.83 6.46 -5.69
N PHE A 157 7.76 6.23 -4.93
CA PHE A 157 6.89 5.06 -5.12
C PHE A 157 6.24 5.09 -6.51
N TYR A 158 5.64 6.21 -6.90
CA TYR A 158 5.03 6.38 -8.23
C TYR A 158 6.01 6.14 -9.37
N VAL A 159 7.20 6.73 -9.29
CA VAL A 159 8.26 6.58 -10.30
C VAL A 159 8.74 5.14 -10.35
N LYS A 160 9.02 4.52 -9.20
CA LYS A 160 9.48 3.13 -9.14
C LYS A 160 8.43 2.16 -9.70
N GLN A 161 7.15 2.42 -9.44
CA GLN A 161 6.04 1.64 -10.00
C GLN A 161 5.91 1.84 -11.52
N GLN A 162 6.00 3.07 -12.03
CA GLN A 162 6.04 3.31 -13.47
C GLN A 162 7.20 2.58 -14.16
N TYR A 163 8.39 2.59 -13.57
CA TYR A 163 9.54 1.84 -14.08
C TYR A 163 9.28 0.33 -14.07
N SER A 164 8.70 -0.22 -13.00
CA SER A 164 8.34 -1.64 -12.91
C SER A 164 7.36 -2.05 -14.03
N MET A 165 6.31 -1.24 -14.23
CA MET A 165 5.34 -1.43 -15.31
C MET A 165 6.01 -1.35 -16.69
N TRP A 166 6.87 -0.36 -16.92
CA TRP A 166 7.57 -0.21 -18.20
C TRP A 166 8.52 -1.38 -18.47
N SER A 167 9.21 -1.87 -17.45
CA SER A 167 10.05 -3.07 -17.54
C SER A 167 9.23 -4.30 -17.88
N PHE A 168 8.08 -4.51 -17.22
CA PHE A 168 7.18 -5.63 -17.51
C PHE A 168 6.64 -5.58 -18.94
N ILE A 169 6.17 -4.41 -19.39
CA ILE A 169 5.69 -4.21 -20.76
C ILE A 169 6.81 -4.46 -21.76
N SER A 170 8.02 -3.93 -21.53
CA SER A 170 9.16 -4.15 -22.42
C SER A 170 9.55 -5.64 -22.51
N SER A 171 9.40 -6.39 -21.41
CA SER A 171 9.61 -7.84 -21.38
C SER A 171 8.58 -8.60 -22.21
N LEU A 172 7.34 -8.11 -22.32
CA LEU A 172 6.30 -8.72 -23.16
C LEU A 172 6.53 -8.46 -24.65
N TYR A 173 7.15 -7.34 -25.01
CA TYR A 173 7.49 -7.00 -26.41
C TYR A 173 8.86 -7.52 -26.86
N ALA A 174 9.66 -8.10 -25.96
CA ALA A 174 10.96 -8.68 -26.27
C ALA A 174 10.87 -10.10 -26.88
N HIS A 175 9.66 -10.60 -27.13
CA HIS A 175 9.35 -11.88 -27.77
C HIS A 175 8.26 -11.70 -28.83
#